data_AF-A0A8X6M2P6-F1
#
_entry.id   AF-A0A8X6M2P6-F1
#
_cell.length_a   1.000
_cell.length_b   1.000
_cell.length_c   1.000
_cell.angle_alpha   90.00
_cell.angle_beta   90.00
_cell.angle_gamma   90.00
#
_symmetry.space_group_name_H-M   'P 1'
#
loop_
_entity.id
_entity.type
_entity.pdbx_description
1 polymer ?
#
loop_
_entity_poly.entity_id
_entity_poly.type
_entity_poly.pdbx_seq_one_letter_code
_entity_poly.pdbx_strand_id
1 'polypeptide(L)'
;MVLIGDDNKKRLSWTIAKIIELIPGRDGEIRTVRLKTHYGTVIYPVQRIFHLEVQSIANNDKELKEESISVKCTKPENVLNTTDVIVKKYTSSRRLVK
;
A
#
# COMPACT_ATOMS: atom_id res chain seq x y z
N MET A 1 3.17 -1.06 5.51
CA MET A 1 2.67 -2.46 5.55
C MET A 1 1.63 -2.63 4.45
N VAL A 2 1.32 -3.87 4.03
CA VAL A 2 0.36 -4.15 2.95
C VAL A 2 -0.64 -5.23 3.34
N LEU A 3 -1.79 -5.27 2.68
CA LEU A 3 -2.78 -6.33 2.73
C LEU A 3 -2.66 -7.23 1.49
N ILE A 4 -2.89 -8.52 1.68
CA ILE A 4 -2.98 -9.52 0.62
C ILE A 4 -4.47 -9.80 0.36
N GLY A 5 -4.91 -9.53 -0.87
CA GLY A 5 -6.27 -9.80 -1.32
C GLY A 5 -6.59 -11.28 -1.40
N ASP A 6 -7.65 -11.69 -0.70
CA ASP A 6 -8.22 -13.03 -0.74
C ASP A 6 -9.71 -12.93 -1.09
N ASP A 7 -10.09 -13.50 -2.23
CA ASP A 7 -11.46 -13.40 -2.76
C ASP A 7 -12.46 -14.21 -1.90
N ASN A 8 -11.96 -15.17 -1.12
CA ASN A 8 -12.77 -16.01 -0.24
C ASN A 8 -12.99 -15.37 1.14
N LYS A 9 -12.35 -14.23 1.42
CA LYS A 9 -12.41 -13.56 2.73
C LYS A 9 -12.88 -12.12 2.58
N LYS A 10 -13.62 -11.65 3.57
CA LYS A 10 -13.93 -10.22 3.70
C LYS A 10 -12.63 -9.42 3.80
N ARG A 11 -12.64 -8.18 3.30
CA ARG A 11 -11.47 -7.28 3.30
C ARG A 11 -10.83 -7.09 4.69
N LEU A 12 -11.64 -7.06 5.74
CA LEU A 12 -11.17 -6.95 7.14
C LEU A 12 -10.35 -8.17 7.60
N SER A 13 -10.53 -9.31 6.93
CA SER A 13 -9.83 -10.57 7.22
C SER A 13 -8.68 -10.83 6.24
N TRP A 14 -8.35 -9.86 5.40
CA TRP A 14 -7.18 -9.95 4.52
C TRP A 14 -5.90 -9.95 5.34
N THR A 15 -4.95 -10.78 4.92
CA THR A 15 -3.71 -10.98 5.68
C THR A 15 -2.80 -9.77 5.53
N ILE A 16 -2.31 -9.24 6.65
CA ILE A 16 -1.30 -8.19 6.67
C ILE A 16 0.08 -8.81 6.44
N ALA A 17 0.89 -8.16 5.60
CA ALA A 17 2.24 -8.58 5.27
C ALA A 17 3.21 -7.41 5.11
N LYS A 18 4.50 -7.73 5.14
CA LYS A 18 5.60 -6.83 4.77
C LYS A 18 6.24 -7.32 3.47
N ILE A 19 6.41 -6.43 2.49
CA ILE A 19 7.17 -6.74 1.28
C ILE A 19 8.64 -6.91 1.66
N ILE A 20 9.25 -8.01 1.27
CA ILE A 20 10.67 -8.32 1.54
C ILE A 20 11.52 -8.42 0.27
N GLU A 21 10.91 -8.66 -0.89
CA GLU A 21 11.62 -8.70 -2.18
C GLU A 21 10.65 -8.40 -3.33
N LEU A 22 11.15 -7.73 -4.37
CA LEU A 22 10.43 -7.48 -5.61
C LEU A 22 10.98 -8.42 -6.68
N ILE A 23 10.11 -9.13 -7.39
CA ILE A 23 10.50 -10.13 -8.38
C ILE A 23 10.15 -9.59 -9.78
N PRO A 24 11.14 -9.15 -10.57
CA PRO A 24 10.92 -8.72 -11.93
C PRO A 24 10.68 -9.91 -12.86
N GLY A 25 9.87 -9.68 -13.90
CA GLY A 25 9.71 -10.61 -15.01
C GLY A 25 10.86 -10.52 -16.03
N ARG A 26 10.72 -11.25 -17.14
CA ARG A 26 11.73 -11.29 -18.20
C ARG A 26 11.98 -9.94 -18.88
N ASP A 27 10.98 -9.08 -18.91
CA ASP A 27 11.05 -7.71 -19.44
C ASP A 27 11.52 -6.67 -18.41
N GLY A 28 11.89 -7.10 -17.20
CA GLY A 28 12.32 -6.23 -16.11
C GLY A 28 11.17 -5.60 -15.30
N GLU A 29 9.91 -5.83 -15.68
CA GLU A 29 8.75 -5.27 -14.97
C GLU A 29 8.40 -6.12 -13.75
N ILE A 30 8.10 -5.44 -12.63
CA ILE A 30 7.75 -6.10 -11.37
C ILE A 30 6.33 -6.64 -11.47
N ARG A 31 6.20 -7.97 -11.54
CA ARG A 31 4.89 -8.65 -11.58
C ARG A 31 4.53 -9.32 -10.27
N THR A 32 5.53 -9.75 -9.50
CA THR A 32 5.35 -10.49 -8.26
C THR A 32 6.20 -9.91 -7.15
N VAL A 33 5.74 -10.12 -5.92
CA VAL A 33 6.44 -9.69 -4.71
C VAL A 33 6.50 -10.84 -3.72
N ARG A 34 7.62 -10.93 -3.02
CA ARG A 34 7.78 -11.82 -1.88
C ARG A 34 7.41 -11.06 -0.61
N LEU A 35 6.54 -11.67 0.18
CA LEU A 35 5.92 -11.06 1.35
C LEU A 35 6.22 -11.90 2.58
N LYS A 36 6.56 -11.25 3.68
CA LYS A 36 6.60 -11.86 5.01
C LYS A 36 5.27 -11.62 5.71
N THR A 37 4.57 -12.71 5.98
CA THR A 37 3.39 -12.79 6.85
C THR A 37 3.81 -13.40 8.19
N HIS A 38 2.91 -13.40 9.17
CA HIS A 38 3.17 -14.06 10.45
C HIS A 38 3.25 -15.59 10.31
N TYR A 39 2.55 -16.19 9.33
CA TYR A 39 2.61 -17.63 9.04
C TYR A 39 3.85 -18.04 8.24
N GLY A 40 4.61 -17.08 7.71
CA GLY A 40 5.76 -17.39 6.87
C GLY A 40 5.89 -16.46 5.67
N THR A 41 6.62 -16.92 4.66
CA THR A 41 6.89 -16.15 3.45
C THR A 41 6.01 -16.66 2.31
N VAL A 42 5.37 -15.75 1.59
CA VAL A 42 4.49 -16.07 0.46
C VAL A 42 4.83 -15.19 -0.74
N ILE A 43 4.50 -15.63 -1.95
CA ILE A 43 4.69 -14.87 -3.18
C ILE A 43 3.32 -14.59 -3.78
N TYR A 44 3.06 -13.33 -4.11
CA TYR A 44 1.80 -12.90 -4.72
C TYR A 44 2.05 -11.93 -5.88
N PRO A 45 1.17 -11.93 -6.89
CA PRO A 45 1.19 -10.90 -7.93
C PRO A 45 0.91 -9.52 -7.32
N VAL A 46 1.55 -8.49 -7.85
CA VAL A 46 1.39 -7.09 -7.39
C VAL A 46 -0.08 -6.66 -7.36
N GLN A 47 -0.89 -7.16 -8.31
CA GLN A 47 -2.31 -6.85 -8.41
C GLN A 47 -3.14 -7.28 -7.18
N ARG A 48 -2.67 -8.24 -6.38
CA ARG A 48 -3.34 -8.69 -5.15
C ARG A 48 -2.85 -7.98 -3.90
N ILE A 49 -2.01 -6.94 -4.03
CA ILE A 49 -1.39 -6.23 -2.91
C ILE A 49 -2.02 -4.86 -2.75
N PHE A 50 -2.48 -4.55 -1.54
CA PHE A 50 -3.14 -3.30 -1.23
C PHE A 50 -2.41 -2.57 -0.10
N HIS A 51 -2.17 -1.27 -0.26
CA HIS A 51 -1.53 -0.48 0.79
C HIS A 51 -2.47 -0.26 1.99
N LEU A 52 -1.88 -0.23 3.18
CA LEU A 52 -2.57 0.20 4.40
C LEU A 52 -2.34 1.70 4.60
N GLU A 53 -3.43 2.46 4.67
CA GLU A 53 -3.39 3.85 5.13
C GLU A 53 -3.38 3.83 6.65
N VAL A 54 -2.24 4.18 7.25
CA VAL A 54 -2.11 4.29 8.70
C VAL A 54 -1.81 5.75 9.01
N GLN A 55 -2.65 6.38 9.83
CA GLN A 55 -2.36 7.70 10.37
C GLN A 55 -1.32 7.53 11.47
N SER A 56 -0.19 8.23 11.34
CA SER A 56 0.79 8.27 12.41
C SER A 56 0.21 9.13 13.53
N ILE A 57 -0.37 8.48 14.53
CA ILE A 57 -0.69 9.13 15.80
C ILE A 57 0.66 9.31 16.50
N ALA A 58 1.39 10.36 16.13
CA ALA A 58 2.54 10.78 16.91
C ALA A 58 1.99 11.17 18.29
N ASN A 59 2.35 10.41 19.32
CA ASN A 59 2.05 10.73 20.72
C ASN A 59 2.60 12.13 21.01
N ASN A 60 1.75 13.13 20.82
CA ASN A 60 1.83 14.36 21.56
C ASN A 60 0.82 14.16 22.67
N ASP A 61 1.28 14.26 23.91
CA ASP A 61 0.46 14.16 25.11
C ASP A 61 -0.59 15.28 25.13
N LYS A 62 -1.65 15.16 24.34
CA LYS A 62 -2.85 16.02 24.38
C LYS A 62 -4.07 15.21 23.97
N GLU A 63 -4.71 14.70 25.01
CA GLU A 63 -6.16 14.55 25.25
C GLU A 63 -7.08 14.36 24.02
N LEU A 64 -7.76 13.21 24.05
CA LEU A 64 -8.85 12.82 23.16
C LEU A 64 -9.90 13.93 23.04
N LYS A 65 -10.24 14.28 21.80
CA LYS A 65 -11.59 14.70 21.47
C LYS A 65 -12.11 13.83 20.34
N GLU A 66 -13.02 12.94 20.70
CA GLU A 66 -13.98 12.36 19.78
C GLU A 66 -14.81 13.50 19.18
N GLU A 67 -14.85 13.58 17.86
CA GLU A 67 -16.03 14.09 17.15
C GLU A 67 -16.02 13.63 15.70
N SER A 68 -16.90 12.67 15.43
CA SER A 68 -17.81 12.61 14.29
C SER A 68 -17.28 12.94 12.88
N ILE A 69 -17.33 11.90 12.03
CA ILE A 69 -17.11 11.87 10.58
C ILE A 69 -17.74 13.06 9.83
N SER A 70 -16.96 13.74 8.98
CA SER A 70 -17.48 14.35 7.74
C SER A 70 -16.33 14.67 6.77
N VAL A 71 -16.38 14.01 5.61
CA VAL A 71 -15.51 14.19 4.44
C VAL A 71 -15.42 15.65 4.02
N LYS A 72 -14.21 16.24 4.00
CA LYS A 72 -13.83 17.28 3.02
C LYS A 72 -12.36 17.14 2.64
N CYS A 73 -12.15 16.96 1.33
CA CYS A 73 -10.85 16.80 0.68
C CYS A 73 -10.22 18.17 0.44
N THR A 74 -9.12 18.49 1.13
CA THR A 74 -8.25 19.60 0.76
C THR A 74 -6.81 19.27 1.13
N LYS A 75 -5.94 19.29 0.12
CA LYS A 75 -4.50 19.01 0.19
C LYS A 75 -3.79 20.02 1.09
N PRO A 76 -2.68 19.62 1.73
CA PRO A 76 -1.48 20.42 1.52
C PRO A 76 -0.23 19.59 1.24
N GLU A 77 0.73 20.31 0.69
CA GLU A 77 1.85 19.85 -0.09
C GLU A 77 3.12 19.76 0.77
N ASN A 78 4.01 18.84 0.36
CA ASN A 78 5.47 18.92 0.50
C ASN A 78 6.14 18.25 1.73
N VAL A 79 6.21 16.90 1.71
CA VAL A 79 7.41 16.13 2.12
C VAL A 79 7.51 14.90 1.21
N LEU A 80 8.38 14.96 0.19
CA LEU A 80 8.62 13.84 -0.72
C LEU A 80 9.38 12.73 0.02
N ASN A 81 8.65 11.75 0.56
CA ASN A 81 9.21 10.58 1.21
C ASN A 81 9.51 9.51 0.14
N THR A 82 10.56 8.72 0.33
CA THR A 82 11.15 7.76 -0.63
C THR A 82 10.15 6.77 -1.25
N THR A 83 8.97 6.59 -0.63
CA THR A 83 7.83 5.83 -1.13
C THR A 83 7.16 6.44 -2.37
N ASP A 84 7.19 7.77 -2.51
CA ASP A 84 6.60 8.48 -3.66
C ASP A 84 7.35 8.22 -4.97
N VAL A 85 8.67 8.01 -4.90
CA VAL A 85 9.49 7.68 -6.08
C VAL A 85 9.11 6.30 -6.63
N ILE A 86 8.86 5.34 -5.74
CA ILE A 86 8.48 3.98 -6.12
C ILE A 86 7.08 3.99 -6.74
N VAL A 87 6.11 4.68 -6.14
CA VAL A 87 4.72 4.70 -6.65
C VAL A 87 4.58 5.53 -7.94
N LYS A 88 5.30 6.65 -8.09
CA LYS A 88 5.29 7.45 -9.34
C LYS A 88 5.86 6.70 -10.54
N LYS A 89 6.85 5.82 -10.35
CA LYS A 89 7.46 5.05 -11.44
C LYS A 89 6.48 4.05 -12.08
N TYR A 90 5.52 3.51 -11.30
CA TYR A 90 4.60 2.46 -11.77
C TYR A 90 3.15 2.92 -11.98
N THR A 91 2.80 4.18 -11.68
CA THR A 91 1.44 4.74 -11.91
C THR A 91 1.31 5.59 -13.19
N SER A 92 2.39 5.77 -13.95
CA SER A 92 2.34 6.48 -15.24
C SER A 92 1.75 5.59 -16.34
N SER A 93 0.43 5.64 -16.48
CA SER A 93 -0.30 4.93 -17.55
C SER A 93 0.08 5.47 -18.92
N ARG A 94 0.67 4.63 -19.80
CA ARG A 94 0.79 4.92 -21.23
C ARG A 94 -0.60 5.00 -21.85
N ARG A 95 -1.11 6.22 -22.05
CA ARG A 95 -2.24 6.48 -22.93
C ARG A 95 -1.70 6.61 -24.35
N LEU A 96 -1.61 5.49 -25.08
CA LEU A 96 -1.37 5.53 -26.52
C LEU A 96 -2.71 5.83 -27.19
N VAL A 97 -2.97 7.11 -27.47
CA VAL A 97 -3.99 7.50 -28.45
C VAL A 97 -3.37 7.37 -29.85
N LYS A 98 -4.10 6.74 -30.76
CA LYS A 98 -3.76 6.66 -32.18
C LYS A 98 -4.85 7.34 -32.98
#